data_AF-A0A3E1K5S6-F1
#
_entry.id   AF-A0A3E1K5S6-F1
#
_cell.length_a   1.000
_cell.length_b   1.000
_cell.length_c   1.000
_cell.angle_alpha   90.00
_cell.angle_beta   90.00
_cell.angle_gamma   90.00
#
_symmetry.space_group_name_H-M   'P 1'
#
loop_
_entity.id
_entity.type
_entity.pdbx_description
1 polymer ?
#
loop_
_entity_poly.entity_id
_entity_poly.type
_entity_poly.pdbx_seq_one_letter_code
_entity_poly.pdbx_strand_id
1 'polypeptide(L)'
;MLTPADLHGLARLAGDGVSGTSRLVEQLHLTILSGAAPVGKAVEGRTRGIPGLVYGSIRGINALVGAGVDALASRVITPTPEGDAWAAREQWLAALNGILGDHLAASGNPLAIPMRFREGGRILTLERDRLEEAFARPSGRLLIAVHGLCMNDLHWGEAGGMPERLGKSLGFSTLHLHYNTGRSIADNGRELADQLEILVEQWPVPVEEIVFLGHSMGGLVARSALAAGAAESQAWVDSVSRMALLGTPHHGAPMERLGHRFETMLGFSPYLAPFMRLGGIRSAGITDLRHGALPAPLADVELFAVAATARTRVGGLLDGAAGDGLVPIDSALGRHNDPERALPIPEDNRLLVPGVGHLGLLKHPAVYRQLRRWLA
;
A
#
# COMPACT_ATOMS: atom_id res chain seq x y z
N MET A 1 -9.81 6.95 18.60
CA MET A 1 -10.13 8.40 18.71
C MET A 1 -9.36 9.14 17.63
N LEU A 2 -9.96 10.19 17.04
CA LEU A 2 -9.30 11.04 16.03
C LEU A 2 -8.42 12.08 16.73
N THR A 3 -7.24 12.34 16.19
CA THR A 3 -6.32 13.38 16.64
C THR A 3 -6.67 14.74 15.99
N PRO A 4 -6.09 15.86 16.46
CA PRO A 4 -6.31 17.19 15.87
C PRO A 4 -5.79 17.26 14.44
N ALA A 5 -4.68 16.57 14.16
CA ALA A 5 -4.15 16.40 12.80
C ALA A 5 -5.14 15.65 11.90
N ASP A 6 -5.83 14.63 12.43
CA ASP A 6 -6.83 13.89 11.65
C ASP A 6 -8.05 14.76 11.33
N LEU A 7 -8.56 15.52 12.30
CA LEU A 7 -9.67 16.45 12.10
C LEU A 7 -9.31 17.53 11.08
N HIS A 8 -8.11 18.08 11.17
CA HIS A 8 -7.58 19.06 10.23
C HIS A 8 -7.46 18.49 8.81
N GLY A 9 -6.88 17.31 8.67
CA GLY A 9 -6.78 16.66 7.36
C GLY A 9 -8.14 16.28 6.77
N LEU A 10 -9.10 15.88 7.61
CA LEU A 10 -10.48 15.60 7.19
C LEU A 10 -11.18 16.85 6.67
N ALA A 11 -11.01 17.98 7.36
CA ALA A 11 -11.56 19.26 6.91
C ALA A 11 -10.91 19.73 5.60
N ARG A 12 -9.58 19.58 5.46
CA ARG A 12 -8.90 19.87 4.18
C ARG A 12 -9.41 18.97 3.06
N LEU A 13 -9.58 17.67 3.32
CA LEU A 13 -10.13 16.72 2.35
C LEU A 13 -11.57 17.07 1.95
N ALA A 14 -12.41 17.48 2.90
CA ALA A 14 -13.76 17.95 2.63
C ALA A 14 -13.76 19.23 1.77
N GLY A 15 -12.88 20.18 2.08
CA GLY A 15 -12.67 21.40 1.29
C GLY A 15 -12.22 21.10 -0.15
N ASP A 16 -11.33 20.13 -0.33
CA ASP A 16 -10.91 19.65 -1.65
C ASP A 16 -12.08 19.02 -2.41
N GLY A 17 -12.89 18.20 -1.75
CA GLY A 17 -14.07 17.57 -2.33
C GLY A 17 -15.12 18.60 -2.81
N VAL A 18 -15.42 19.60 -1.99
CA VAL A 18 -16.33 20.71 -2.36
C VAL A 18 -15.74 21.51 -3.52
N SER A 19 -14.44 21.80 -3.50
CA SER A 19 -13.77 22.54 -4.58
C SER A 19 -13.71 21.73 -5.88
N GLY A 20 -13.51 20.41 -5.80
CA GLY A 20 -13.50 19.50 -6.94
C GLY A 20 -14.87 19.38 -7.61
N THR A 21 -15.91 19.12 -6.82
CA THR A 21 -17.30 19.08 -7.31
C THR A 21 -17.72 20.42 -7.90
N SER A 22 -17.43 21.54 -7.22
CA SER A 22 -17.69 22.88 -7.74
C SER A 22 -16.99 23.15 -9.08
N ARG A 23 -15.75 22.67 -9.27
CA ARG A 23 -15.04 22.78 -10.56
C ARG A 23 -15.69 21.95 -11.65
N LEU A 24 -16.13 20.73 -11.36
CA LEU A 24 -16.82 19.87 -12.32
C LEU A 24 -18.14 20.52 -12.78
N VAL A 25 -18.91 21.06 -11.83
CA VAL A 25 -20.16 21.77 -12.15
C VAL A 25 -19.88 23.08 -12.90
N GLU A 26 -18.82 23.81 -12.56
CA GLU A 26 -18.39 25.00 -13.31
C GLU A 26 -17.98 24.68 -14.75
N GLN A 27 -17.23 23.60 -14.97
CA GLN A 27 -16.82 23.14 -16.29
C GLN A 27 -18.01 22.64 -17.13
N LEU A 28 -18.96 21.94 -16.50
CA LEU A 28 -20.22 21.56 -17.15
C LEU A 28 -21.02 22.81 -17.54
N HIS A 29 -21.15 23.78 -16.62
CA HIS A 29 -21.86 25.04 -16.86
C HIS A 29 -21.22 25.84 -18.00
N LEU A 30 -19.88 25.90 -18.05
CA LEU A 30 -19.14 26.49 -19.17
C LEU A 30 -19.42 25.80 -20.50
N THR A 31 -19.36 24.47 -20.51
CA THR A 31 -19.54 23.66 -21.72
C THR A 31 -20.94 23.84 -22.30
N ILE A 32 -21.96 23.99 -21.43
CA ILE A 32 -23.34 24.34 -21.83
C ILE A 32 -23.39 25.77 -22.39
N LEU A 33 -22.81 26.75 -21.70
CA LEU A 33 -22.83 28.15 -22.12
C LEU A 33 -22.02 28.41 -23.40
N SER A 34 -21.01 27.60 -23.69
CA SER A 34 -20.21 27.69 -24.92
C SER A 34 -20.90 27.10 -26.15
N GLY A 35 -22.08 26.46 -25.98
CA GLY A 35 -22.79 25.81 -27.08
C GLY A 35 -22.03 24.63 -27.69
N ALA A 36 -21.19 23.96 -26.90
CA ALA A 36 -20.41 22.82 -27.37
C ALA A 36 -21.34 21.66 -27.74
N ALA A 37 -21.01 20.93 -28.81
CA ALA A 37 -21.80 19.79 -29.24
C ALA A 37 -21.82 18.67 -28.16
N PRO A 38 -22.89 17.86 -28.05
CA PRO A 38 -23.00 16.77 -27.06
C PRO A 38 -21.90 15.71 -27.17
N VAL A 39 -21.21 15.64 -28.32
CA VAL A 39 -20.08 14.76 -28.58
C VAL A 39 -18.90 15.62 -29.01
N GLY A 40 -17.84 15.65 -28.21
CA GLY A 40 -16.67 16.48 -28.45
C GLY A 40 -15.84 16.71 -27.19
N LYS A 41 -14.76 17.49 -27.30
CA LYS A 41 -13.95 17.90 -26.14
C LYS A 41 -14.71 18.97 -25.34
N ALA A 42 -14.73 18.82 -24.02
CA ALA A 42 -15.28 19.83 -23.11
C ALA A 42 -14.49 21.13 -23.22
N VAL A 43 -15.14 22.27 -22.96
CA VAL A 43 -14.48 23.57 -23.00
C VAL A 43 -13.74 23.78 -21.69
N GLU A 44 -12.42 23.92 -21.78
CA GLU A 44 -11.56 24.22 -20.63
C GLU A 44 -11.56 25.72 -20.34
N GLY A 45 -11.80 26.10 -19.08
CA GLY A 45 -11.80 27.51 -18.67
C GLY A 45 -12.47 27.75 -17.33
N ARG A 46 -12.77 29.02 -17.04
CA ARG A 46 -13.57 29.49 -15.90
C ARG A 46 -14.78 30.26 -16.39
N THR A 47 -15.91 30.12 -15.70
CA THR A 47 -17.09 30.92 -16.02
C THR A 47 -16.79 32.41 -15.79
N ARG A 48 -17.43 33.27 -16.59
CA ARG A 48 -17.37 34.73 -16.45
C ARG A 48 -18.75 35.25 -16.01
N GLY A 49 -18.80 36.47 -15.46
CA GLY A 49 -20.06 37.06 -14.99
C GLY A 49 -20.57 36.44 -13.68
N ILE A 50 -21.90 36.38 -13.51
CA ILE A 50 -22.54 35.90 -12.26
C ILE A 50 -22.12 34.47 -11.89
N PRO A 51 -22.06 33.48 -12.81
CA PRO A 51 -21.55 32.15 -12.45
C PRO A 51 -20.08 32.20 -12.00
N GLY A 52 -19.25 33.03 -12.63
CA GLY A 52 -17.85 33.23 -12.24
C GLY A 52 -17.70 33.81 -10.83
N LEU A 53 -18.60 34.73 -10.45
CA LEU A 53 -18.69 35.26 -9.09
C LEU A 53 -19.10 34.18 -8.09
N VAL A 54 -20.14 33.39 -8.39
CA VAL A 54 -20.63 32.32 -7.51
C VAL A 54 -19.54 31.27 -7.25
N TYR A 55 -18.89 30.76 -8.29
CA TYR A 55 -17.81 29.78 -8.12
C TYR A 55 -16.54 30.40 -7.52
N GLY A 56 -16.29 31.69 -7.78
CA GLY A 56 -15.26 32.47 -7.09
C GLY A 56 -15.50 32.56 -5.58
N SER A 57 -16.75 32.83 -5.16
CA SER A 57 -17.15 32.91 -3.76
C SER A 57 -17.06 31.56 -3.05
N ILE A 58 -17.49 30.46 -3.70
CA ILE A 58 -17.37 29.10 -3.15
C ILE A 58 -15.89 28.77 -2.88
N ARG A 59 -14.99 29.09 -3.82
CA ARG A 59 -13.54 28.92 -3.64
C ARG A 59 -12.99 29.80 -2.51
N GLY A 60 -13.40 31.06 -2.45
CA GLY A 60 -12.94 31.99 -1.41
C GLY A 60 -13.34 31.54 -0.01
N ILE A 61 -14.59 31.10 0.16
CA ILE A 61 -15.11 30.56 1.42
C ILE A 61 -14.36 29.27 1.80
N ASN A 62 -14.14 28.35 0.86
CA ASN A 62 -13.37 27.13 1.14
C ASN A 62 -11.92 27.42 1.55
N ALA A 63 -11.25 28.38 0.90
CA ALA A 63 -9.89 28.77 1.28
C ALA A 63 -9.84 29.38 2.69
N LEU A 64 -10.83 30.20 3.05
CA LEU A 64 -11.00 30.77 4.39
C LEU A 64 -11.29 29.70 5.46
N VAL A 65 -12.17 28.75 5.16
CA VAL A 65 -12.47 27.61 6.05
C VAL A 65 -11.23 26.75 6.26
N GLY A 66 -10.48 26.45 5.19
CA GLY A 66 -9.20 25.75 5.25
C GLY A 66 -8.22 26.46 6.19
N ALA A 67 -7.90 27.73 5.90
CA ALA A 67 -6.98 28.52 6.73
C ALA A 67 -7.43 28.65 8.20
N GLY A 68 -8.74 28.76 8.44
CA GLY A 68 -9.30 28.82 9.79
C GLY A 68 -9.15 27.50 10.56
N VAL A 69 -9.33 26.36 9.90
CA VAL A 69 -9.08 25.04 10.49
C VAL A 69 -7.59 24.86 10.79
N ASP A 70 -6.68 25.24 9.90
CA ASP A 70 -5.23 25.14 10.07
C ASP A 70 -4.76 25.93 11.31
N ALA A 71 -5.30 27.13 11.50
CA ALA A 71 -4.99 28.00 12.63
C ALA A 71 -5.51 27.47 13.98
N LEU A 72 -6.62 26.72 13.97
CA LEU A 72 -7.21 26.13 15.18
C LEU A 72 -6.62 24.76 15.52
N ALA A 73 -6.29 23.95 14.52
CA ALA A 73 -5.70 22.63 14.71
C ALA A 73 -4.32 22.68 15.37
N SER A 74 -3.51 23.70 15.06
CA SER A 74 -2.21 23.93 15.72
C SER A 74 -2.30 24.25 17.22
N ARG A 75 -3.51 24.52 17.74
CA ARG A 75 -3.74 24.93 19.13
C ARG A 75 -4.35 23.84 20.00
N VAL A 76 -4.77 22.72 19.42
CA VAL A 76 -5.40 21.63 20.15
C VAL A 76 -4.38 20.50 20.31
N ILE A 77 -4.03 20.18 21.57
CA ILE A 77 -3.26 18.99 21.92
C ILE A 77 -4.25 18.02 22.55
N THR A 78 -4.60 16.93 21.86
CA THR A 78 -5.29 15.81 22.51
C THR A 78 -4.28 14.73 22.86
N PRO A 79 -4.46 14.00 23.96
CA PRO A 79 -3.62 12.86 24.28
C PRO A 79 -3.61 11.84 23.13
N THR A 80 -2.45 11.25 22.90
CA THR A 80 -2.24 10.18 21.92
C THR A 80 -3.10 8.98 22.31
N PRO A 81 -3.94 8.43 21.41
CA PRO A 81 -4.70 7.22 21.72
C PRO A 81 -3.74 6.06 22.00
N GLU A 82 -3.97 5.28 23.06
CA GLU A 82 -3.22 4.07 23.39
C GLU A 82 -4.04 2.80 23.13
N GLY A 83 -3.36 1.66 22.91
CA GLY A 83 -3.98 0.34 22.76
C GLY A 83 -4.89 0.19 21.53
N ASP A 84 -6.02 -0.50 21.69
CA ASP A 84 -6.96 -0.84 20.60
C ASP A 84 -7.45 0.38 19.82
N ALA A 85 -7.58 1.53 20.50
CA ALA A 85 -8.04 2.78 19.88
C ALA A 85 -7.03 3.34 18.87
N TRP A 86 -5.73 3.04 19.05
CA TRP A 86 -4.66 3.38 18.10
C TRP A 86 -4.69 2.44 16.89
N ALA A 87 -4.79 1.13 17.12
CA ALA A 87 -4.86 0.14 16.03
C ALA A 87 -6.05 0.39 15.11
N ALA A 88 -7.23 0.70 15.66
CA ALA A 88 -8.42 1.06 14.90
C ALA A 88 -8.23 2.34 14.06
N ARG A 89 -7.52 3.34 14.61
CA ARG A 89 -7.18 4.58 13.88
C ARG A 89 -6.24 4.28 12.71
N GLU A 90 -5.17 3.52 12.94
CA GLU A 90 -4.19 3.15 11.92
C GLU A 90 -4.85 2.35 10.78
N GLN A 91 -5.78 1.46 11.10
CA GLN A 91 -6.56 0.72 10.09
C GLN A 91 -7.43 1.65 9.24
N TRP A 92 -8.12 2.59 9.88
CA TRP A 92 -8.93 3.57 9.16
C TRP A 92 -8.09 4.49 8.26
N LEU A 93 -6.94 4.97 8.75
CA LEU A 93 -6.02 5.79 7.96
C LEU A 93 -5.43 5.03 6.79
N ALA A 94 -5.04 3.76 7.00
CA ALA A 94 -4.54 2.89 5.94
C ALA A 94 -5.60 2.67 4.85
N ALA A 95 -6.86 2.44 5.23
CA ALA A 95 -7.97 2.33 4.30
C ALA A 95 -8.17 3.61 3.50
N LEU A 96 -8.19 4.77 4.17
CA LEU A 96 -8.31 6.08 3.51
C LEU A 96 -7.15 6.33 2.53
N ASN A 97 -5.92 6.03 2.93
CA ASN A 97 -4.74 6.21 2.08
C ASN A 97 -4.73 5.24 0.90
N GLY A 98 -5.17 3.99 1.06
CA GLY A 98 -5.25 3.09 -0.10
C GLY A 98 -6.23 3.59 -1.17
N ILE A 99 -7.29 4.32 -0.78
CA ILE A 99 -8.30 4.87 -1.70
C ILE A 99 -7.91 6.24 -2.26
N LEU A 100 -7.39 7.13 -1.43
CA LEU A 100 -7.18 8.57 -1.73
C LEU A 100 -5.73 9.04 -1.53
N GLY A 101 -4.81 8.11 -1.25
CA GLY A 101 -3.50 8.46 -0.69
C GLY A 101 -2.59 9.24 -1.63
N ASP A 102 -2.69 9.04 -2.94
CA ASP A 102 -2.01 9.87 -3.94
C ASP A 102 -2.49 11.32 -3.93
N HIS A 103 -3.81 11.55 -3.84
CA HIS A 103 -4.39 12.88 -3.66
C HIS A 103 -3.96 13.49 -2.32
N LEU A 104 -4.01 12.72 -1.22
CA LEU A 104 -3.59 13.18 0.10
C LEU A 104 -2.11 13.60 0.09
N ALA A 105 -1.24 12.81 -0.57
CA ALA A 105 0.17 13.14 -0.71
C ALA A 105 0.39 14.40 -1.58
N ALA A 106 -0.25 14.47 -2.75
CA ALA A 106 -0.12 15.60 -3.67
C ALA A 106 -0.63 16.92 -3.09
N SER A 107 -1.66 16.87 -2.24
CA SER A 107 -2.20 18.04 -1.55
C SER A 107 -1.43 18.41 -0.27
N GLY A 108 -0.46 17.62 0.16
CA GLY A 108 0.23 17.80 1.44
C GLY A 108 -0.73 17.71 2.62
N ASN A 109 -1.73 16.84 2.54
CA ASN A 109 -2.71 16.61 3.59
C ASN A 109 -2.06 15.83 4.75
N PRO A 110 -2.24 16.25 6.02
CA PRO A 110 -1.65 15.56 7.17
C PRO A 110 -2.14 14.12 7.38
N LEU A 111 -3.22 13.71 6.72
CA LEU A 111 -3.67 12.30 6.70
C LEU A 111 -2.84 11.42 5.78
N ALA A 112 -1.99 11.99 4.92
CA ALA A 112 -1.11 11.23 4.05
C ALA A 112 -0.10 10.44 4.90
N ILE A 113 -0.07 9.12 4.73
CA ILE A 113 0.88 8.26 5.45
C ILE A 113 2.27 8.44 4.84
N PRO A 114 3.27 8.89 5.60
CA PRO A 114 4.65 8.88 5.12
C PRO A 114 5.23 7.46 5.22
N MET A 115 6.16 7.10 4.33
CA MET A 115 6.82 5.80 4.41
C MET A 115 7.78 5.75 5.59
N ARG A 116 7.67 4.74 6.45
CA ARG A 116 8.54 4.55 7.62
C ARG A 116 8.76 3.07 7.90
N PHE A 117 9.94 2.75 8.43
CA PHE A 117 10.15 1.47 9.09
C PHE A 117 9.59 1.47 10.51
N ARG A 118 9.05 0.33 10.93
CA ARG A 118 8.52 0.09 12.27
C ARG A 118 9.01 -1.24 12.83
N GLU A 119 9.12 -1.29 14.16
CA GLU A 119 9.31 -2.53 14.93
C GLU A 119 8.19 -2.60 15.98
N GLY A 120 7.42 -3.69 15.99
CA GLY A 120 6.33 -3.86 16.95
C GLY A 120 5.30 -2.71 16.95
N GLY A 121 5.04 -2.11 15.79
CA GLY A 121 4.16 -0.96 15.66
C GLY A 121 4.77 0.39 16.06
N ARG A 122 6.04 0.46 16.48
CA ARG A 122 6.73 1.71 16.83
C ARG A 122 7.58 2.19 15.67
N ILE A 123 7.55 3.50 15.40
CA ILE A 123 8.33 4.12 14.32
C ILE A 123 9.81 4.06 14.67
N LEU A 124 10.63 3.65 13.70
CA LEU A 124 12.08 3.67 13.80
C LEU A 124 12.63 4.97 13.20
N THR A 125 13.62 5.55 13.88
CA THR A 125 14.47 6.60 13.33
C THR A 125 15.70 5.91 12.73
N LEU A 126 16.01 6.18 11.46
CA LEU A 126 17.14 5.58 10.75
C LEU A 126 18.45 6.31 11.07
N GLU A 127 18.79 6.35 12.36
CA GLU A 127 20.05 6.82 12.89
C GLU A 127 20.65 5.67 13.70
N ARG A 128 21.95 5.41 13.54
CA ARG A 128 22.63 4.26 14.17
C ARG A 128 22.31 4.11 15.67
N ASP A 129 22.50 5.17 16.45
CA ASP A 129 22.27 5.15 17.90
C ASP A 129 20.81 4.80 18.25
N ARG A 130 19.84 5.28 17.44
CA ARG A 130 18.42 5.00 17.63
C ARG A 130 18.04 3.58 17.25
N LEU A 131 18.70 3.01 16.24
CA LEU A 131 18.54 1.62 15.85
C LEU A 131 19.15 0.67 16.89
N GLU A 132 20.27 1.03 17.50
CA GLU A 132 20.86 0.31 18.64
C GLU A 132 19.93 0.29 19.86
N GLU A 133 19.27 1.42 20.16
CA GLU A 133 18.27 1.50 21.23
C GLU A 133 17.02 0.66 20.94
N ALA A 134 16.58 0.62 19.68
CA ALA A 134 15.39 -0.11 19.26
C ALA A 134 15.62 -1.64 19.29
N PHE A 135 16.76 -2.09 18.78
CA PHE A 135 17.08 -3.51 18.68
C PHE A 135 18.08 -3.94 19.76
N ALA A 136 17.58 -4.57 20.83
CA ALA A 136 18.44 -5.03 21.93
C ALA A 136 19.55 -6.02 21.49
N ARG A 137 19.36 -6.73 20.38
CA ARG A 137 20.34 -7.63 19.74
C ARG A 137 20.18 -7.55 18.22
N PRO A 138 20.76 -6.54 17.55
CA PRO A 138 20.64 -6.39 16.12
C PRO A 138 21.38 -7.53 15.41
N SER A 139 20.76 -8.10 14.37
CA SER A 139 21.34 -9.13 13.51
C SER A 139 21.76 -8.51 12.18
N GLY A 140 22.82 -9.03 11.56
CA GLY A 140 23.18 -8.70 10.18
C GLY A 140 22.19 -9.25 9.15
N ARG A 141 21.25 -10.10 9.59
CA ARG A 141 20.19 -10.66 8.75
C ARG A 141 18.88 -9.92 9.02
N LEU A 142 18.32 -9.31 7.99
CA LEU A 142 17.09 -8.51 8.06
C LEU A 142 15.92 -9.20 7.39
N LEU A 143 14.76 -9.19 8.04
CA LEU A 143 13.50 -9.59 7.45
C LEU A 143 12.61 -8.35 7.30
N ILE A 144 12.35 -7.93 6.06
CA ILE A 144 11.54 -6.75 5.74
C ILE A 144 10.13 -7.17 5.35
N ALA A 145 9.17 -6.95 6.24
CA ALA A 145 7.76 -7.28 6.03
C ALA A 145 7.00 -6.10 5.39
N VAL A 146 6.42 -6.32 4.21
CA VAL A 146 5.74 -5.29 3.42
C VAL A 146 4.26 -5.66 3.25
N HIS A 147 3.37 -4.87 3.86
CA HIS A 147 1.92 -5.14 3.86
C HIS A 147 1.25 -4.79 2.52
N GLY A 148 0.00 -5.24 2.35
CA GLY A 148 -0.81 -4.99 1.16
C GLY A 148 -1.56 -3.66 1.14
N LEU A 149 -2.35 -3.47 0.08
CA LEU A 149 -3.19 -2.29 -0.14
C LEU A 149 -4.25 -2.10 0.96
N CYS A 150 -4.47 -0.85 1.39
CA CYS A 150 -5.37 -0.48 2.49
C CYS A 150 -5.03 -1.15 3.85
N MET A 151 -3.83 -1.71 3.99
CA MET A 151 -3.34 -2.30 5.22
C MET A 151 -2.27 -1.42 5.86
N ASN A 152 -1.87 -1.81 7.07
CA ASN A 152 -0.71 -1.33 7.79
C ASN A 152 0.05 -2.53 8.39
N ASP A 153 1.20 -2.27 9.00
CA ASP A 153 2.06 -3.27 9.63
C ASP A 153 1.37 -4.11 10.71
N LEU A 154 0.41 -3.54 11.44
CA LEU A 154 -0.31 -4.24 12.52
C LEU A 154 -1.18 -5.42 12.01
N HIS A 155 -1.46 -5.50 10.70
CA HIS A 155 -2.22 -6.60 10.12
C HIS A 155 -1.47 -7.95 10.12
N TRP A 156 -0.14 -7.92 10.22
CA TRP A 156 0.68 -9.12 10.39
C TRP A 156 0.39 -9.83 11.73
N GLY A 157 -0.18 -9.10 12.69
CA GLY A 157 -0.42 -9.51 14.07
C GLY A 157 0.28 -8.55 15.04
N GLU A 158 -0.16 -8.54 16.30
CA GLU A 158 0.62 -7.92 17.39
C GLU A 158 1.93 -8.69 17.60
N ALA A 159 2.73 -8.29 18.61
CA ALA A 159 3.98 -8.95 18.98
C ALA A 159 3.84 -10.50 18.98
N GLY A 160 4.41 -11.15 17.95
CA GLY A 160 4.21 -12.58 17.68
C GLY A 160 3.46 -12.92 16.38
N GLY A 161 3.26 -11.95 15.50
CA GLY A 161 2.85 -12.17 14.11
C GLY A 161 3.78 -13.09 13.31
N MET A 162 3.38 -13.42 12.09
CA MET A 162 4.16 -14.32 11.23
C MET A 162 5.59 -13.82 10.96
N PRO A 163 5.84 -12.54 10.61
CA PRO A 163 7.19 -12.02 10.40
C PRO A 163 8.07 -12.16 11.65
N GLU A 164 7.57 -11.75 12.83
CA GLU A 164 8.32 -11.77 14.08
C GLU A 164 8.63 -13.19 14.53
N ARG A 165 7.69 -14.13 14.32
CA ARG A 165 7.92 -15.56 14.59
C ARG A 165 8.97 -16.16 13.66
N LEU A 166 9.02 -15.73 12.39
CA LEU A 166 10.06 -16.14 11.45
C LEU A 166 11.40 -15.58 11.90
N GLY A 167 11.48 -14.27 12.13
CA GLY A 167 12.69 -13.58 12.58
C GLY A 167 13.27 -14.18 13.86
N LYS A 168 12.44 -14.39 14.88
CA LYS A 168 12.87 -15.05 16.11
C LYS A 168 13.37 -16.48 15.89
N SER A 169 12.72 -17.25 15.01
CA SER A 169 13.07 -18.66 14.78
C SER A 169 14.31 -18.86 13.90
N LEU A 170 14.63 -17.87 13.06
CA LEU A 170 15.68 -17.95 12.05
C LEU A 170 16.84 -16.95 12.30
N GLY A 171 16.72 -16.08 13.31
CA GLY A 171 17.77 -15.13 13.69
C GLY A 171 17.78 -13.83 12.87
N PHE A 172 16.63 -13.39 12.35
CA PHE A 172 16.51 -12.10 11.67
C PHE A 172 16.08 -10.98 12.64
N SER A 173 16.63 -9.78 12.45
CA SER A 173 16.01 -8.54 12.88
C SER A 173 14.82 -8.25 11.95
N THR A 174 13.61 -8.18 12.51
CA THR A 174 12.38 -8.02 11.72
C THR A 174 11.97 -6.55 11.70
N LEU A 175 11.81 -5.99 10.51
CA LEU A 175 11.30 -4.64 10.30
C LEU A 175 10.03 -4.70 9.46
N HIS A 176 9.11 -3.79 9.76
CA HIS A 176 7.86 -3.66 9.02
C HIS A 176 7.84 -2.34 8.27
N LEU A 177 7.43 -2.37 7.01
CA LEU A 177 7.18 -1.15 6.26
C LEU A 177 5.78 -0.64 6.55
N HIS A 178 5.64 0.62 6.92
CA HIS A 178 4.38 1.34 6.96
C HIS A 178 4.39 2.44 5.90
N TYR A 179 3.45 2.41 4.96
CA TYR A 179 3.52 3.29 3.79
C TYR A 179 2.14 3.59 3.19
N ASN A 180 2.08 4.63 2.35
CA ASN A 180 0.88 5.02 1.63
C ASN A 180 0.63 4.13 0.41
N THR A 181 -0.25 3.17 0.60
CA THR A 181 -0.64 2.19 -0.43
C THR A 181 -1.46 2.78 -1.58
N GLY A 182 -1.92 4.03 -1.49
CA GLY A 182 -2.60 4.72 -2.59
C GLY A 182 -1.65 5.35 -3.60
N ARG A 183 -0.38 5.57 -3.24
CA ARG A 183 0.63 6.02 -4.21
C ARG A 183 0.96 4.92 -5.21
N SER A 184 1.54 5.30 -6.34
CA SER A 184 1.97 4.35 -7.36
C SER A 184 2.95 3.33 -6.77
N ILE A 185 2.95 2.12 -7.31
CA ILE A 185 3.86 1.05 -6.89
C ILE A 185 5.31 1.46 -7.20
N ALA A 186 5.52 2.16 -8.30
CA ALA A 186 6.84 2.67 -8.70
C ALA A 186 7.39 3.72 -7.73
N ASP A 187 6.56 4.69 -7.31
CA ASP A 187 7.00 5.72 -6.36
C ASP A 187 7.25 5.15 -4.97
N ASN A 188 6.40 4.21 -4.52
CA ASN A 188 6.65 3.47 -3.29
C ASN A 188 7.90 2.59 -3.39
N GLY A 189 8.17 1.99 -4.55
CA GLY A 189 9.38 1.22 -4.79
C GLY A 189 10.64 2.09 -4.67
N ARG A 190 10.66 3.26 -5.32
CA ARG A 190 11.80 4.18 -5.27
C ARG A 190 12.06 4.69 -3.85
N GLU A 191 11.03 5.15 -3.15
CA GLU A 191 11.20 5.64 -1.77
C GLU A 191 11.63 4.52 -0.81
N LEU A 192 11.18 3.28 -1.02
CA LEU A 192 11.65 2.15 -0.24
C LEU A 192 13.12 1.84 -0.51
N ALA A 193 13.56 1.92 -1.77
CA ALA A 193 14.96 1.75 -2.14
C ALA A 193 15.85 2.79 -1.43
N ASP A 194 15.45 4.07 -1.48
CA ASP A 194 16.16 5.16 -0.80
C ASP A 194 16.24 4.94 0.72
N GLN A 195 15.14 4.50 1.36
CA GLN A 195 15.16 4.21 2.79
C GLN A 195 15.96 2.96 3.15
N LEU A 196 16.04 1.96 2.27
CA LEU A 196 16.86 0.77 2.48
C LEU A 196 18.35 1.10 2.41
N GLU A 197 18.76 1.99 1.50
CA GLU A 197 20.15 2.47 1.45
C GLU A 197 20.55 3.12 2.77
N ILE A 198 19.71 4.04 3.27
CA ILE A 198 19.93 4.68 4.59
C ILE A 198 19.90 3.64 5.71
N LEU A 199 18.94 2.72 5.71
CA LEU A 199 18.80 1.69 6.74
C LEU A 199 20.06 0.84 6.84
N VAL A 200 20.59 0.37 5.70
CA VAL A 200 21.79 -0.49 5.66
C VAL A 200 23.03 0.29 6.10
N GLU A 201 23.20 1.53 5.63
CA GLU A 201 24.32 2.39 6.05
C GLU A 201 24.31 2.65 7.57
N GLN A 202 23.13 2.88 8.13
CA GLN A 202 22.93 3.19 9.54
C GLN A 202 22.76 1.95 10.42
N TRP A 203 22.72 0.73 9.84
CA TRP A 203 22.47 -0.47 10.61
C TRP A 203 23.58 -0.71 11.65
N PRO A 204 23.25 -1.07 12.90
CA PRO A 204 24.23 -1.19 13.98
C PRO A 204 25.37 -2.19 13.72
N VAL A 205 25.09 -3.23 12.94
CA VAL A 205 26.05 -4.27 12.54
C VAL A 205 26.10 -4.36 11.01
N PRO A 206 27.14 -4.94 10.40
CA PRO A 206 27.14 -5.16 8.96
C PRO A 206 25.92 -5.99 8.51
N VAL A 207 25.23 -5.51 7.47
CA VAL A 207 24.11 -6.26 6.88
C VAL A 207 24.66 -7.30 5.92
N GLU A 208 24.37 -8.56 6.21
CA GLU A 208 24.82 -9.73 5.47
C GLU A 208 23.72 -10.28 4.56
N GLU A 209 22.46 -10.15 4.99
CA GLU A 209 21.32 -10.72 4.29
C GLU A 209 20.06 -9.88 4.49
N ILE A 210 19.30 -9.65 3.43
CA ILE A 210 17.98 -9.04 3.43
C ILE A 210 17.01 -10.02 2.78
N VAL A 211 15.93 -10.32 3.50
CA VAL A 211 14.81 -11.12 3.01
C VAL A 211 13.56 -10.28 3.00
N PHE A 212 12.86 -10.23 1.87
CA PHE A 212 11.54 -9.60 1.80
C PHE A 212 10.43 -10.61 2.09
N LEU A 213 9.46 -10.19 2.90
CA LEU A 213 8.17 -10.86 3.06
C LEU A 213 7.07 -9.89 2.62
N GLY A 214 6.65 -10.00 1.36
CA GLY A 214 5.63 -9.15 0.77
C GLY A 214 4.27 -9.81 0.74
N HIS A 215 3.22 -9.13 1.18
CA HIS A 215 1.84 -9.58 1.00
C HIS A 215 1.12 -8.71 -0.02
N SER A 216 0.41 -9.34 -0.96
CA SER A 216 -0.41 -8.63 -1.95
C SER A 216 0.41 -7.57 -2.70
N MET A 217 -0.07 -6.32 -2.75
CA MET A 217 0.66 -5.14 -3.24
C MET A 217 2.08 -5.01 -2.67
N GLY A 218 2.32 -5.37 -1.41
CA GLY A 218 3.63 -5.25 -0.78
C GLY A 218 4.71 -6.06 -1.46
N GLY A 219 4.36 -7.21 -2.06
CA GLY A 219 5.29 -7.97 -2.89
C GLY A 219 5.66 -7.27 -4.21
N LEU A 220 4.74 -6.49 -4.79
CA LEU A 220 5.04 -5.65 -5.95
C LEU A 220 5.91 -4.45 -5.55
N VAL A 221 5.62 -3.81 -4.42
CA VAL A 221 6.44 -2.69 -3.90
C VAL A 221 7.87 -3.15 -3.62
N ALA A 222 8.06 -4.30 -2.95
CA ALA A 222 9.39 -4.86 -2.70
C ALA A 222 10.15 -5.16 -4.00
N ARG A 223 9.47 -5.75 -5.01
CA ARG A 223 10.08 -6.00 -6.33
C ARG A 223 10.44 -4.69 -7.04
N SER A 224 9.58 -3.68 -6.93
CA SER A 224 9.83 -2.36 -7.52
C SER A 224 11.00 -1.66 -6.85
N ALA A 225 11.17 -1.82 -5.53
CA ALA A 225 12.30 -1.27 -4.80
C ALA A 225 13.61 -1.95 -5.21
N LEU A 226 13.62 -3.28 -5.35
CA LEU A 226 14.79 -4.01 -5.83
C LEU A 226 15.20 -3.54 -7.24
N ALA A 227 14.24 -3.36 -8.14
CA ALA A 227 14.51 -2.87 -9.48
C ALA A 227 15.02 -1.42 -9.48
N ALA A 228 14.48 -0.56 -8.62
CA ALA A 228 14.92 0.84 -8.48
C ALA A 228 16.33 0.94 -7.91
N GLY A 229 16.60 0.25 -6.79
CA GLY A 229 17.92 0.23 -6.17
C GLY A 229 18.99 -0.33 -7.10
N ALA A 230 18.67 -1.38 -7.88
CA ALA A 230 19.59 -1.93 -8.86
C ALA A 230 19.89 -0.96 -10.00
N ALA A 231 18.89 -0.21 -10.47
CA ALA A 231 19.08 0.81 -11.50
C ALA A 231 19.95 1.98 -11.02
N GLU A 232 19.96 2.23 -9.70
CA GLU A 232 20.74 3.28 -9.05
C GLU A 232 22.06 2.77 -8.43
N SER A 233 22.38 1.48 -8.59
CA SER A 233 23.56 0.82 -8.02
C SER A 233 23.68 1.00 -6.49
N GLN A 234 22.55 0.97 -5.79
CA GLN A 234 22.49 1.07 -4.32
C GLN A 234 23.07 -0.17 -3.65
N ALA A 235 23.82 0.00 -2.56
CA ALA A 235 24.62 -1.07 -1.96
C ALA A 235 23.78 -2.17 -1.30
N TRP A 236 22.60 -1.83 -0.77
CA TRP A 236 21.73 -2.80 -0.10
C TRP A 236 21.23 -3.93 -1.02
N VAL A 237 21.22 -3.70 -2.33
CA VAL A 237 20.73 -4.65 -3.34
C VAL A 237 21.51 -5.96 -3.29
N ASP A 238 22.83 -5.88 -3.10
CA ASP A 238 23.72 -7.04 -3.04
C ASP A 238 23.47 -7.92 -1.81
N SER A 239 22.85 -7.36 -0.76
CA SER A 239 22.47 -8.11 0.43
C SER A 239 21.14 -8.84 0.28
N VAL A 240 20.36 -8.61 -0.79
CA VAL A 240 19.05 -9.24 -0.97
C VAL A 240 19.21 -10.66 -1.47
N SER A 241 18.86 -11.64 -0.64
CA SER A 241 19.00 -13.05 -0.99
C SER A 241 17.68 -13.67 -1.46
N ARG A 242 16.56 -13.33 -0.81
CA ARG A 242 15.28 -14.03 -0.97
C ARG A 242 14.07 -13.11 -0.89
N MET A 243 13.01 -13.45 -1.61
CA MET A 243 11.70 -12.81 -1.52
C MET A 243 10.58 -13.84 -1.37
N ALA A 244 9.83 -13.77 -0.28
CA ALA A 244 8.60 -14.51 -0.07
C ALA A 244 7.37 -13.65 -0.37
N LEU A 245 6.56 -14.09 -1.33
CA LEU A 245 5.47 -13.32 -1.94
C LEU A 245 4.13 -14.00 -1.66
N LEU A 246 3.32 -13.39 -0.80
CA LEU A 246 2.06 -13.95 -0.32
C LEU A 246 0.88 -13.32 -1.08
N GLY A 247 0.27 -14.07 -1.99
CA GLY A 247 -0.88 -13.60 -2.76
C GLY A 247 -0.59 -12.37 -3.62
N THR A 248 0.65 -12.19 -4.06
CA THR A 248 1.06 -11.00 -4.82
C THR A 248 0.51 -11.05 -6.25
N PRO A 249 -0.20 -10.02 -6.75
CA PRO A 249 -0.76 -10.04 -8.09
C PRO A 249 0.30 -9.69 -9.16
N HIS A 250 1.22 -10.63 -9.43
CA HIS A 250 2.36 -10.44 -10.35
C HIS A 250 2.02 -10.10 -11.79
N HIS A 251 0.78 -10.35 -12.24
CA HIS A 251 0.28 -10.04 -13.58
C HIS A 251 -0.99 -9.19 -13.52
N GLY A 252 -1.22 -8.58 -12.36
CA GLY A 252 -2.40 -7.79 -12.03
C GLY A 252 -3.60 -8.63 -11.59
N ALA A 253 -4.66 -7.91 -11.20
CA ALA A 253 -5.92 -8.51 -10.80
C ALA A 253 -7.08 -7.93 -11.63
N PRO A 254 -7.95 -8.76 -12.25
CA PRO A 254 -9.02 -8.28 -13.13
C PRO A 254 -9.99 -7.30 -12.45
N MET A 255 -10.36 -6.21 -13.13
CA MET A 255 -11.20 -5.11 -12.58
C MET A 255 -12.54 -5.57 -11.97
N GLU A 256 -13.23 -6.52 -12.61
CA GLU A 256 -14.52 -7.03 -12.12
C GLU A 256 -14.40 -7.74 -10.76
N ARG A 257 -13.20 -8.24 -10.43
CA ARG A 257 -12.92 -8.97 -9.19
C ARG A 257 -12.36 -8.06 -8.11
N LEU A 258 -11.63 -7.01 -8.48
CA LEU A 258 -11.11 -6.02 -7.53
C LEU A 258 -12.27 -5.21 -6.93
N GLY A 259 -13.17 -4.64 -7.73
CA GLY A 259 -14.18 -3.68 -7.25
C GLY A 259 -15.06 -4.20 -6.10
N HIS A 260 -15.86 -5.25 -6.34
CA HIS A 260 -16.82 -5.73 -5.34
C HIS A 260 -16.20 -6.46 -4.14
N ARG A 261 -15.04 -7.10 -4.33
CA ARG A 261 -14.43 -7.93 -3.27
C ARG A 261 -13.45 -7.13 -2.41
N PHE A 262 -12.82 -6.09 -2.96
CA PHE A 262 -12.07 -5.09 -2.20
C PHE A 262 -13.00 -4.34 -1.23
N GLU A 263 -14.22 -4.00 -1.68
CA GLU A 263 -15.29 -3.43 -0.83
C GLU A 263 -15.66 -4.33 0.35
N THR A 264 -15.75 -5.64 0.11
CA THR A 264 -16.18 -6.62 1.11
C THR A 264 -15.05 -6.95 2.11
N MET A 265 -13.79 -6.99 1.65
CA MET A 265 -12.65 -7.39 2.49
C MET A 265 -12.25 -6.33 3.51
N LEU A 266 -12.36 -5.06 3.14
CA LEU A 266 -11.90 -3.96 3.98
C LEU A 266 -12.88 -3.57 5.07
N GLY A 267 -14.01 -4.30 5.18
CA GLY A 267 -15.04 -4.05 6.20
C GLY A 267 -15.37 -2.57 6.25
N PHE A 268 -15.42 -1.93 5.07
CA PHE A 268 -15.28 -0.49 4.96
C PHE A 268 -16.26 0.18 5.91
N SER A 269 -15.70 1.05 6.74
CA SER A 269 -16.51 1.88 7.61
C SER A 269 -17.61 2.55 6.76
N PRO A 270 -18.88 2.55 7.21
CA PRO A 270 -19.97 3.22 6.50
C PRO A 270 -19.63 4.68 6.12
N TYR A 271 -18.70 5.30 6.83
CA TYR A 271 -18.19 6.65 6.59
C TYR A 271 -17.29 6.80 5.34
N LEU A 272 -16.71 5.72 4.81
CA LEU A 272 -15.90 5.75 3.58
C LEU A 272 -16.74 5.45 2.32
N ALA A 273 -17.94 4.89 2.49
CA ALA A 273 -18.83 4.51 1.39
C ALA A 273 -19.20 5.67 0.43
N PRO A 274 -19.41 6.92 0.87
CA PRO A 274 -19.70 8.03 -0.04
C PRO A 274 -18.54 8.37 -0.98
N PHE A 275 -17.29 8.25 -0.52
CA PHE A 275 -16.09 8.56 -1.31
C PHE A 275 -15.83 7.49 -2.38
N MET A 276 -16.13 6.23 -2.09
CA MET A 276 -16.01 5.12 -3.05
C MET A 276 -17.05 5.19 -4.17
N ARG A 277 -18.26 5.68 -3.86
CA ARG A 277 -19.36 5.83 -4.84
C ARG A 277 -19.12 6.93 -5.88
N LEU A 278 -18.19 7.85 -5.60
CA LEU A 278 -17.64 8.75 -6.60
C LEU A 278 -16.67 7.93 -7.48
N GLY A 279 -17.21 7.10 -8.37
CA GLY A 279 -16.53 6.05 -9.15
C GLY A 279 -15.38 6.48 -10.08
N GLY A 280 -14.88 7.71 -9.94
CA GLY A 280 -13.68 8.24 -10.60
C GLY A 280 -12.45 8.37 -9.69
N ILE A 281 -12.56 8.18 -8.37
CA ILE A 281 -11.40 8.27 -7.47
C ILE A 281 -10.81 6.88 -7.26
N ARG A 282 -9.88 6.50 -8.14
CA ARG A 282 -9.04 5.32 -7.97
C ARG A 282 -7.63 5.83 -7.78
N SER A 283 -7.05 5.57 -6.62
CA SER A 283 -5.66 5.91 -6.36
C SER A 283 -4.73 5.29 -7.41
N ALA A 284 -3.58 5.91 -7.63
CA ALA A 284 -2.53 5.36 -8.47
C ALA A 284 -2.18 3.90 -8.10
N GLY A 285 -2.11 3.59 -6.81
CA GLY A 285 -1.86 2.22 -6.32
C GLY A 285 -2.92 1.20 -6.76
N ILE A 286 -4.21 1.54 -6.71
CA ILE A 286 -5.30 0.68 -7.23
C ILE A 286 -5.16 0.50 -8.75
N THR A 287 -4.77 1.56 -9.45
CA THR A 287 -4.60 1.53 -10.91
C THR A 287 -3.42 0.65 -11.33
N ASP A 288 -2.32 0.67 -10.59
CA ASP A 288 -1.14 -0.15 -10.87
C ASP A 288 -1.40 -1.65 -10.63
N LEU A 289 -2.16 -1.99 -9.58
CA LEU A 289 -2.58 -3.38 -9.31
C LEU A 289 -3.35 -4.02 -10.46
N ARG A 290 -4.02 -3.22 -11.30
CA ARG A 290 -4.73 -3.74 -12.47
C ARG A 290 -3.77 -4.29 -13.51
N HIS A 291 -2.62 -3.64 -13.69
CA HIS A 291 -1.71 -3.92 -14.80
C HIS A 291 -0.58 -4.84 -14.37
N GLY A 292 -0.17 -4.79 -13.10
CA GLY A 292 0.79 -5.71 -12.46
C GLY A 292 1.94 -6.13 -13.37
N ALA A 293 2.66 -5.19 -13.98
CA ALA A 293 3.80 -5.49 -14.83
C ALA A 293 5.00 -4.73 -14.29
N LEU A 294 5.86 -5.45 -13.57
CA LEU A 294 7.15 -4.95 -13.09
C LEU A 294 8.27 -5.72 -13.80
N PRO A 295 9.47 -5.13 -13.93
CA PRO A 295 10.64 -5.82 -14.45
C PRO A 295 10.84 -7.19 -13.79
N ALA A 296 11.42 -8.12 -14.54
CA ALA A 296 11.85 -9.38 -13.97
C ALA A 296 12.80 -9.10 -12.78
N PRO A 297 12.67 -9.83 -11.67
CA PRO A 297 13.60 -9.72 -10.54
C PRO A 297 15.02 -10.09 -10.97
N LEU A 298 16.00 -9.59 -10.23
CA LEU A 298 17.43 -9.86 -10.47
C LEU A 298 17.71 -11.37 -10.41
N ALA A 299 18.63 -11.83 -11.25
CA ALA A 299 18.89 -13.25 -11.46
C ALA A 299 19.33 -14.00 -10.18
N ASP A 300 19.95 -13.30 -9.23
CA ASP A 300 20.53 -13.89 -8.02
C ASP A 300 19.58 -13.89 -6.80
N VAL A 301 18.36 -13.36 -6.94
CA VAL A 301 17.38 -13.32 -5.85
C VAL A 301 16.41 -14.49 -5.94
N GLU A 302 16.38 -15.33 -4.92
CA GLU A 302 15.47 -16.48 -4.88
C GLU A 302 14.04 -16.05 -4.55
N LEU A 303 13.10 -16.48 -5.38
CA LEU A 303 11.68 -16.13 -5.22
C LEU A 303 10.88 -17.31 -4.69
N PHE A 304 9.98 -17.01 -3.76
CA PHE A 304 8.98 -17.93 -3.25
C PHE A 304 7.60 -17.33 -3.39
N ALA A 305 6.65 -18.11 -3.88
CA ALA A 305 5.29 -17.65 -4.11
C ALA A 305 4.27 -18.51 -3.36
N VAL A 306 3.35 -17.84 -2.67
CA VAL A 306 2.22 -18.48 -1.99
C VAL A 306 0.93 -17.96 -2.59
N ALA A 307 0.15 -18.86 -3.18
CA ALA A 307 -1.23 -18.59 -3.60
C ALA A 307 -2.21 -19.19 -2.59
N ALA A 308 -3.38 -18.56 -2.49
CA ALA A 308 -4.52 -19.12 -1.77
C ALA A 308 -5.70 -19.34 -2.73
N THR A 309 -6.61 -20.22 -2.34
CA THR A 309 -7.91 -20.35 -2.98
C THR A 309 -8.99 -20.56 -1.93
N ALA A 310 -10.13 -19.89 -2.10
CA ALA A 310 -11.29 -20.07 -1.21
C ALA A 310 -11.92 -21.47 -1.36
N ARG A 311 -11.54 -22.24 -2.40
CA ARG A 311 -12.03 -23.61 -2.62
C ARG A 311 -11.28 -24.60 -1.73
N THR A 312 -12.01 -25.55 -1.15
CA THR A 312 -11.45 -26.61 -0.30
C THR A 312 -10.98 -27.84 -1.08
N ARG A 313 -11.34 -27.96 -2.37
CA ARG A 313 -10.82 -28.96 -3.33
C ARG A 313 -10.28 -28.26 -4.57
N VAL A 314 -9.09 -28.69 -5.00
CA VAL A 314 -8.40 -28.22 -6.21
C VAL A 314 -8.40 -29.37 -7.23
N GLY A 315 -8.82 -29.11 -8.47
CA GLY A 315 -8.91 -30.10 -9.55
C GLY A 315 -9.99 -29.75 -10.61
N GLY A 316 -9.59 -29.11 -11.72
CA GLY A 316 -10.43 -28.83 -12.89
C GLY A 316 -9.86 -27.78 -13.87
N LEU A 317 -10.40 -27.74 -15.09
CA LEU A 317 -9.94 -26.89 -16.22
C LEU A 317 -10.10 -25.37 -15.99
N LEU A 318 -10.75 -24.94 -14.90
CA LEU A 318 -11.06 -23.53 -14.58
C LEU A 318 -10.33 -23.02 -13.32
N ASP A 319 -9.35 -23.77 -12.81
CA ASP A 319 -8.75 -23.52 -11.49
C ASP A 319 -7.78 -22.33 -11.45
N GLY A 320 -7.06 -22.01 -12.52
CA GLY A 320 -6.12 -20.86 -12.55
C GLY A 320 -6.77 -19.51 -12.23
N ALA A 321 -8.06 -19.39 -12.52
CA ALA A 321 -8.88 -18.21 -12.23
C ALA A 321 -9.53 -18.21 -10.83
N ALA A 322 -9.53 -19.34 -10.11
CA ALA A 322 -10.22 -19.53 -8.83
C ALA A 322 -9.29 -19.19 -7.65
N GLY A 323 -8.89 -17.93 -7.55
CA GLY A 323 -7.98 -17.43 -6.51
C GLY A 323 -8.56 -17.29 -5.11
N ASP A 324 -7.88 -16.48 -4.30
CA ASP A 324 -8.13 -16.24 -2.88
C ASP A 324 -9.24 -15.22 -2.58
N GLY A 325 -9.98 -14.83 -3.63
CA GLY A 325 -10.95 -13.74 -3.58
C GLY A 325 -10.52 -12.54 -4.41
N LEU A 326 -9.23 -12.19 -4.40
CA LEU A 326 -8.70 -10.98 -5.04
C LEU A 326 -7.71 -11.30 -6.16
N VAL A 327 -6.80 -12.23 -5.92
CA VAL A 327 -5.69 -12.52 -6.81
C VAL A 327 -5.86 -13.91 -7.43
N PRO A 328 -5.86 -14.03 -8.77
CA PRO A 328 -5.87 -15.33 -9.44
C PRO A 328 -4.66 -16.19 -9.03
N ILE A 329 -4.84 -17.51 -8.99
CA ILE A 329 -3.78 -18.44 -8.57
C ILE A 329 -2.53 -18.26 -9.44
N ASP A 330 -2.71 -18.21 -10.77
CA ASP A 330 -1.58 -18.10 -11.69
C ASP A 330 -0.81 -16.79 -11.46
N SER A 331 -1.52 -15.68 -11.28
CA SER A 331 -0.88 -14.41 -10.96
C SER A 331 -0.17 -14.45 -9.60
N ALA A 332 -0.70 -15.13 -8.58
CA ALA A 332 -0.05 -15.26 -7.28
C ALA A 332 1.19 -16.18 -7.33
N LEU A 333 1.21 -17.17 -8.23
CA LEU A 333 2.33 -18.09 -8.44
C LEU A 333 3.35 -17.59 -9.48
N GLY A 334 3.16 -16.38 -10.03
CA GLY A 334 4.02 -15.82 -11.07
C GLY A 334 3.94 -16.57 -12.41
N ARG A 335 2.83 -17.28 -12.65
CA ARG A 335 2.57 -18.03 -13.88
C ARG A 335 1.85 -17.15 -14.90
N HIS A 336 2.33 -17.16 -16.13
CA HIS A 336 1.73 -16.44 -17.24
C HIS A 336 1.86 -17.22 -18.55
N ASN A 337 0.91 -17.06 -19.47
CA ASN A 337 0.92 -17.74 -20.77
C ASN A 337 2.02 -17.20 -21.71
N ASP A 338 2.33 -15.91 -21.58
CA ASP A 338 3.49 -15.26 -22.21
C ASP A 338 4.74 -15.51 -21.35
N PRO A 339 5.75 -16.27 -21.84
CA PRO A 339 6.95 -16.60 -21.09
C PRO A 339 7.77 -15.39 -20.64
N GLU A 340 7.77 -14.30 -21.41
CA GLU A 340 8.50 -13.06 -21.08
C GLU A 340 7.94 -12.36 -19.83
N ARG A 341 6.69 -12.70 -19.47
CA ARG A 341 6.02 -12.17 -18.28
C ARG A 341 6.03 -13.14 -17.11
N ALA A 342 6.28 -14.42 -17.35
CA ALA A 342 6.30 -15.44 -16.30
C ALA A 342 7.51 -15.20 -15.39
N LEU A 343 7.30 -15.30 -14.08
CA LEU A 343 8.39 -15.21 -13.13
C LEU A 343 9.14 -16.55 -13.05
N PRO A 344 10.48 -16.54 -12.97
CA PRO A 344 11.30 -17.74 -12.91
C PRO A 344 11.27 -18.37 -11.50
N ILE A 345 10.07 -18.64 -10.97
CA ILE A 345 9.87 -19.26 -9.66
C ILE A 345 9.83 -20.78 -9.83
N PRO A 346 10.75 -21.57 -9.25
CA PRO A 346 10.70 -23.03 -9.31
C PRO A 346 9.41 -23.61 -8.71
N GLU A 347 9.00 -24.81 -9.13
CA GLU A 347 7.81 -25.46 -8.58
C GLU A 347 7.92 -25.73 -7.08
N ASP A 348 9.11 -26.10 -6.60
CA ASP A 348 9.39 -26.33 -5.17
C ASP A 348 9.34 -25.04 -4.32
N ASN A 349 9.39 -23.88 -4.98
CA ASN A 349 9.28 -22.56 -4.36
C ASN A 349 7.86 -21.98 -4.47
N ARG A 350 6.88 -22.82 -4.84
CA ARG A 350 5.47 -22.45 -4.92
C ARG A 350 4.65 -23.22 -3.89
N LEU A 351 3.68 -22.55 -3.29
CA LEU A 351 2.70 -23.16 -2.40
C LEU A 351 1.29 -22.70 -2.76
N LEU A 352 0.36 -23.64 -2.94
CA LEU A 352 -1.07 -23.36 -3.03
C LEU A 352 -1.76 -23.79 -1.73
N VAL A 353 -2.49 -22.86 -1.10
CA VAL A 353 -3.22 -23.10 0.15
C VAL A 353 -4.73 -23.11 -0.11
N PRO A 354 -5.40 -24.27 -0.08
CA PRO A 354 -6.84 -24.36 -0.27
C PRO A 354 -7.63 -23.95 0.98
N GLY A 355 -8.87 -23.52 0.78
CA GLY A 355 -9.80 -23.11 1.83
C GLY A 355 -9.43 -21.81 2.55
N VAL A 356 -8.55 -21.00 1.97
CA VAL A 356 -8.01 -19.78 2.59
C VAL A 356 -8.32 -18.57 1.71
N GLY A 357 -8.80 -17.50 2.34
CA GLY A 357 -8.96 -16.20 1.69
C GLY A 357 -7.67 -15.38 1.75
N HIS A 358 -7.61 -14.28 0.99
CA HIS A 358 -6.39 -13.50 0.80
C HIS A 358 -5.75 -12.93 2.10
N LEU A 359 -6.55 -12.48 3.08
CA LEU A 359 -6.02 -12.08 4.40
C LEU A 359 -5.68 -13.28 5.30
N GLY A 360 -6.30 -14.44 5.04
CA GLY A 360 -6.03 -15.66 5.80
C GLY A 360 -4.59 -16.13 5.64
N LEU A 361 -3.94 -15.83 4.52
CA LEU A 361 -2.53 -16.12 4.27
C LEU A 361 -1.61 -15.59 5.38
N LEU A 362 -1.89 -14.39 5.91
CA LEU A 362 -1.06 -13.71 6.92
C LEU A 362 -0.94 -14.50 8.24
N LYS A 363 -1.94 -15.34 8.54
CA LYS A 363 -2.06 -16.05 9.82
C LYS A 363 -2.10 -17.57 9.66
N HIS A 364 -2.03 -18.07 8.43
CA HIS A 364 -2.24 -19.50 8.17
C HIS A 364 -1.03 -20.35 8.61
N PRO A 365 -1.22 -21.39 9.44
CA PRO A 365 -0.11 -22.19 9.96
C PRO A 365 0.71 -22.91 8.88
N ALA A 366 0.08 -23.34 7.78
CA ALA A 366 0.80 -23.98 6.69
C ALA A 366 1.74 -23.02 5.95
N VAL A 367 1.32 -21.75 5.82
CA VAL A 367 2.15 -20.70 5.21
C VAL A 367 3.37 -20.47 6.08
N TYR A 368 3.19 -20.26 7.38
CA TYR A 368 4.30 -20.11 8.33
C TYR A 368 5.30 -21.28 8.26
N ARG A 369 4.80 -22.52 8.28
CA ARG A 369 5.67 -23.71 8.22
C ARG A 369 6.47 -23.78 6.93
N GLN A 370 5.88 -23.42 5.81
CA GLN A 370 6.56 -23.45 4.52
C GLN A 370 7.58 -22.30 4.41
N LEU A 371 7.21 -21.08 4.79
CA LEU A 371 8.13 -19.95 4.84
C LEU A 371 9.34 -20.25 5.73
N ARG A 372 9.12 -20.86 6.91
CA ARG A 372 10.23 -21.24 7.80
C ARG A 372 11.18 -22.26 7.15
N ARG A 373 10.71 -23.13 6.25
CA ARG A 373 11.58 -24.06 5.51
C ARG A 373 12.34 -23.35 4.40
N TRP A 374 11.66 -22.50 3.65
CA TRP A 374 12.25 -21.77 2.53
C TRP A 374 13.25 -20.70 2.98
N LEU A 375 13.10 -20.14 4.17
CA LEU A 375 13.96 -19.07 4.70
C LEU A 375 15.00 -19.57 5.73
N ALA A 376 15.03 -20.89 5.99
CA ALA A 376 15.99 -21.49 6.91
C ALA A 376 17.42 -21.51 6.38
#